data_AF-V2XNA8-F1
#
_entry.id   AF-V2XNA8-F1
#
_cell.length_a   1.000
_cell.length_b   1.000
_cell.length_c   1.000
_cell.angle_alpha   90.00
_cell.angle_beta   90.00
_cell.angle_gamma   90.00
#
_symmetry.space_group_name_H-M   'P 1'
#
loop_
_entity.id
_entity.type
_entity.pdbx_description
1 polymer ?
#
loop_
_entity_poly.entity_id
_entity_poly.type
_entity_poly.pdbx_seq_one_letter_code
_entity_poly.pdbx_strand_id
1 'polypeptide(L)'
;MLERLSLVVNGVAQQESPKLIIHMGAQPNNSPHAGTILAFACATLLARNLAAFHRETIGSKLRVAVHLDLVDTAPDSSKQEIVDGVVYQRSHRSTLSMNTFMPDYNELMCILAETASDEEIEFRITRQEDLLRCPTVKTARGYNQGSRSNGSDVKSEE
;
A
#
# COMPACT_ATOMS: atom_id res chain seq x y z
N MET A 1 9.21 24.73 20.47
CA MET A 1 10.54 24.10 20.40
C MET A 1 10.55 23.18 19.19
N LEU A 2 10.80 23.73 18.01
CA LEU A 2 10.95 22.99 16.75
C LEU A 2 12.08 23.69 15.99
N GLU A 3 13.31 23.27 16.23
CA GLU A 3 14.45 23.75 15.45
C GLU A 3 14.38 23.13 14.05
N ARG A 4 14.14 24.00 13.06
CA ARG A 4 14.44 23.73 11.67
C ARG A 4 15.97 23.67 11.54
N LEU A 5 16.52 22.49 11.26
CA LEU A 5 17.85 22.36 10.69
C LEU A 5 17.79 22.84 9.23
N SER A 6 17.93 24.15 9.03
CA SER A 6 18.29 24.72 7.73
C SER A 6 19.80 24.75 7.63
N LEU A 7 20.38 23.88 6.81
CA LEU A 7 21.77 23.98 6.38
C LEU A 7 21.83 24.96 5.20
N VAL A 8 22.48 26.11 5.38
CA VAL A 8 22.80 27.05 4.31
C VAL A 8 24.30 27.09 4.15
N VAL A 9 24.82 26.68 2.99
CA VAL A 9 26.07 27.22 2.42
C VAL A 9 26.01 27.15 0.90
N ASN A 10 26.26 28.29 0.24
CA ASN A 10 26.73 28.50 -1.14
C ASN A 10 26.96 27.24 -2.01
N GLY A 11 25.90 26.70 -2.58
CA GLY A 11 25.93 25.46 -3.37
C GLY A 11 24.62 24.74 -3.12
N VAL A 12 23.59 25.12 -3.88
CA VAL A 12 22.19 24.74 -3.65
C VAL A 12 22.09 23.23 -3.41
N ALA A 13 21.95 22.82 -2.15
CA ALA A 13 21.45 21.51 -1.83
C ALA A 13 20.05 21.48 -2.45
N GLN A 14 19.89 20.75 -3.57
CA GLN A 14 18.59 20.43 -4.11
C GLN A 14 17.82 19.74 -2.99
N GLN A 15 16.99 20.49 -2.27
CA GLN A 15 16.05 19.90 -1.35
C GLN A 15 15.16 19.01 -2.21
N GLU A 16 15.34 17.69 -2.07
CA GLU A 16 14.53 16.75 -2.81
C GLU A 16 13.05 17.08 -2.58
N SER A 17 12.30 17.16 -3.66
CA SER A 17 10.86 17.36 -3.57
C SER A 17 10.28 16.28 -2.65
N PRO A 18 9.47 16.65 -1.64
CA PRO A 18 8.87 15.69 -0.73
C PRO A 18 8.08 14.65 -1.55
N LYS A 19 8.11 13.40 -1.07
CA LYS A 19 7.40 12.29 -1.71
C LYS A 19 6.27 11.80 -0.82
N LEU A 20 5.05 11.82 -1.35
CA LEU A 20 3.89 11.18 -0.74
C LEU A 20 3.59 9.87 -1.48
N ILE A 21 3.28 8.81 -0.74
CA ILE A 21 2.90 7.51 -1.32
C ILE A 21 1.49 7.17 -0.84
N ILE A 22 0.58 6.94 -1.78
CA ILE A 22 -0.78 6.48 -1.54
C ILE A 22 -0.81 4.99 -1.80
N HIS A 23 -1.08 4.21 -0.76
CA HIS A 23 -1.14 2.76 -0.80
C HIS A 23 -2.57 2.27 -1.00
N MET A 24 -2.78 1.38 -1.96
CA MET A 24 -4.05 0.73 -2.25
C MET A 24 -3.85 -0.78 -2.10
N GLY A 25 -4.56 -1.41 -1.17
CA GLY A 25 -4.49 -2.86 -1.01
C GLY A 25 -5.53 -3.57 -1.87
N ALA A 26 -5.15 -4.67 -2.52
CA ALA A 26 -6.11 -5.58 -3.14
C ALA A 26 -5.67 -7.04 -3.04
N GLN A 27 -6.65 -7.94 -2.95
CA GLN A 27 -6.45 -9.38 -3.09
C GLN A 27 -7.07 -9.81 -4.42
N PRO A 28 -6.27 -10.10 -5.47
CA PRO A 28 -6.81 -10.57 -6.74
C PRO A 28 -7.32 -12.00 -6.61
N ASN A 29 -8.56 -12.13 -6.16
CA ASN A 29 -9.34 -13.38 -6.12
C ASN A 29 -10.53 -13.35 -7.09
N ASN A 30 -10.72 -12.21 -7.74
CA ASN A 30 -11.67 -11.93 -8.81
C ASN A 30 -11.14 -10.77 -9.66
N SER A 31 -11.74 -10.55 -10.83
CA SER A 31 -11.54 -9.32 -11.61
C SER A 31 -11.96 -8.09 -10.79
N PRO A 32 -11.29 -6.94 -10.95
CA PRO A 32 -11.66 -5.69 -10.27
C PRO A 32 -13.14 -5.36 -10.49
N HIS A 33 -13.93 -5.40 -9.42
CA HIS A 33 -15.33 -5.01 -9.47
C HIS A 33 -15.49 -3.51 -9.22
N ALA A 34 -16.72 -2.99 -9.35
CA ALA A 34 -17.02 -1.55 -9.25
C ALA A 34 -16.40 -0.87 -8.01
N GLY A 35 -16.40 -1.55 -6.86
CA GLY A 35 -15.78 -1.03 -5.64
C GLY A 35 -14.27 -0.84 -5.75
N THR A 36 -13.56 -1.84 -6.28
CA THR A 36 -12.11 -1.77 -6.56
C THR A 36 -11.79 -0.65 -7.54
N ILE A 37 -12.55 -0.57 -8.63
CA ILE A 37 -12.36 0.45 -9.67
C ILE A 37 -12.54 1.86 -9.08
N LEU A 38 -13.62 2.07 -8.32
CA LEU A 38 -13.89 3.37 -7.69
C LEU A 38 -12.82 3.75 -6.65
N ALA A 39 -12.36 2.79 -5.84
CA ALA A 39 -11.30 3.03 -4.87
C ALA A 39 -10.00 3.46 -5.56
N PHE A 40 -9.62 2.79 -6.64
CA PHE A 40 -8.37 3.10 -7.36
C PHE A 40 -8.47 4.41 -8.13
N ALA A 41 -9.63 4.69 -8.74
CA ALA A 41 -9.91 5.98 -9.35
C ALA A 41 -9.85 7.12 -8.32
N CYS A 42 -10.42 6.92 -7.13
CA CYS A 42 -10.39 7.91 -6.05
C CYS A 42 -8.96 8.21 -5.59
N ALA A 43 -8.14 7.18 -5.35
CA ALA A 43 -6.74 7.34 -4.99
C ALA A 43 -5.95 8.09 -6.08
N THR A 44 -6.23 7.80 -7.35
CA THR A 44 -5.61 8.46 -8.50
C THR A 44 -5.99 9.95 -8.57
N LEU A 45 -7.27 10.27 -8.42
CA LEU A 45 -7.74 11.66 -8.39
C LEU A 45 -7.19 12.42 -7.18
N LEU A 46 -7.11 11.77 -6.02
CA LEU A 46 -6.49 12.33 -4.83
C LEU A 46 -5.00 12.66 -5.08
N ALA A 47 -4.26 11.75 -5.70
CA ALA A 47 -2.86 11.98 -6.05
C ALA A 47 -2.67 13.23 -6.93
N ARG A 48 -3.48 13.33 -7.99
CA ARG A 48 -3.49 14.49 -8.90
C ARG A 48 -3.80 15.79 -8.18
N ASN A 49 -4.88 15.79 -7.40
CA ASN A 49 -5.32 16.99 -6.70
C ASN A 49 -4.31 17.45 -5.64
N LEU A 50 -3.66 16.51 -4.94
CA LEU A 50 -2.61 16.86 -3.97
C LEU A 50 -1.37 17.44 -4.65
N ALA A 51 -0.94 16.88 -5.78
CA ALA A 51 0.19 17.41 -6.54
C ALA A 51 -0.09 18.83 -7.04
N ALA A 52 -1.26 19.04 -7.66
CA ALA A 52 -1.70 20.34 -8.16
C ALA A 52 -1.85 21.36 -7.03
N PHE A 53 -2.57 21.01 -5.96
CA PHE A 53 -2.78 21.87 -4.79
C PHE A 53 -1.46 22.31 -4.15
N HIS A 54 -0.51 21.38 -3.98
CA HIS A 54 0.79 21.70 -3.40
C HIS A 54 1.61 22.64 -4.29
N ARG A 55 1.56 22.44 -5.61
CA ARG A 55 2.19 23.34 -6.59
C ARG A 55 1.58 24.75 -6.52
N GLU A 56 0.26 24.86 -6.50
CA GLU A 56 -0.45 26.14 -6.51
C GLU A 56 -0.37 26.90 -5.18
N THR A 57 -0.41 26.18 -4.05
CA THR A 57 -0.48 26.80 -2.72
C THR A 57 0.90 27.02 -2.09
N ILE A 58 1.81 26.06 -2.24
CA ILE A 58 3.14 26.09 -1.61
C ILE A 58 4.20 26.61 -2.61
N GLY A 59 3.91 26.57 -3.91
CA GLY A 59 4.87 27.00 -4.94
C GLY A 59 6.03 26.01 -5.13
N SER A 60 5.87 24.77 -4.66
CA SER A 60 6.87 23.71 -4.80
C SER A 60 6.25 22.41 -5.26
N LYS A 61 7.08 21.58 -5.90
CA LYS A 61 6.66 20.29 -6.46
C LYS A 61 6.56 19.23 -5.35
N LEU A 62 5.39 18.60 -5.24
CA LEU A 62 5.19 17.39 -4.45
C LEU A 62 5.23 16.18 -5.40
N ARG A 63 6.13 15.23 -5.16
CA ARG A 63 6.11 13.95 -5.87
C ARG A 63 5.04 13.08 -5.22
N VAL A 64 4.10 12.56 -6.00
CA VAL A 64 3.09 11.62 -5.49
C VAL A 64 3.25 10.28 -6.21
N ALA A 65 3.19 9.18 -5.46
CA ALA A 65 3.16 7.85 -6.01
C ALA A 65 1.89 7.12 -5.56
N VAL A 66 1.28 6.35 -6.46
CA VAL A 66 0.15 5.45 -6.19
C VAL A 66 0.65 4.01 -6.31
N HIS A 67 0.60 3.30 -5.18
CA HIS A 67 1.08 1.93 -5.08
C HIS A 67 -0.11 0.98 -4.91
N LEU A 68 -0.26 0.03 -5.82
CA LEU A 68 -1.13 -1.12 -5.64
C LEU A 68 -0.35 -2.22 -4.93
N ASP A 69 -0.70 -2.49 -3.68
CA ASP A 69 -0.08 -3.52 -2.84
C ASP A 69 -0.93 -4.79 -2.87
N LEU A 70 -0.43 -5.81 -3.56
CA LEU A 70 -1.14 -7.08 -3.76
C LEU A 70 -1.00 -8.00 -2.55
N VAL A 71 -2.13 -8.50 -2.07
CA VAL A 71 -2.22 -9.46 -0.97
C VAL A 71 -2.39 -10.86 -1.55
N ASP A 72 -1.37 -11.70 -1.36
CA ASP A 72 -1.33 -13.08 -1.84
C ASP A 72 -1.37 -14.12 -0.69
N THR A 73 -1.47 -13.66 0.55
CA THR A 73 -1.46 -14.52 1.75
C THR A 73 -2.83 -15.10 2.10
N ALA A 74 -3.89 -14.62 1.46
CA ALA A 74 -5.26 -15.05 1.72
C ALA A 74 -5.51 -16.51 1.28
N PRO A 75 -6.45 -17.21 1.93
CA PRO A 75 -6.77 -18.59 1.61
C PRO A 75 -7.48 -18.72 0.25
N ASP A 76 -7.05 -19.71 -0.52
CA ASP A 76 -7.69 -20.19 -1.73
C ASP A 76 -8.72 -21.27 -1.33
N SER A 77 -9.98 -20.87 -1.25
CA SER A 77 -11.08 -21.74 -0.81
C SER A 77 -11.31 -22.95 -1.72
N SER A 78 -10.81 -22.90 -2.96
CA SER A 78 -10.92 -23.96 -3.97
C SER A 78 -9.82 -25.03 -3.87
N LYS A 79 -8.77 -24.78 -3.05
CA LYS A 79 -7.61 -25.65 -2.90
C LYS A 79 -7.41 -26.03 -1.43
N GLN A 80 -8.15 -27.05 -1.02
CA GLN A 80 -8.06 -27.64 0.31
C GLN A 80 -7.14 -28.86 0.32
N GLU A 81 -6.48 -29.08 1.44
CA GLU A 81 -5.64 -30.24 1.70
C GLU A 81 -5.99 -30.80 3.08
N ILE A 82 -6.05 -32.13 3.18
CA ILE A 82 -6.34 -32.80 4.45
C ILE A 82 -5.03 -33.35 4.99
N VAL A 83 -4.65 -32.91 6.19
CA VAL A 83 -3.49 -33.42 6.93
C VAL A 83 -3.99 -33.88 8.30
N ASP A 84 -3.83 -35.16 8.61
CA ASP A 84 -4.27 -35.78 9.87
C ASP A 84 -5.75 -35.53 10.22
N GLY A 85 -6.62 -35.52 9.20
CA GLY A 85 -8.06 -35.27 9.36
C GLY A 85 -8.44 -33.80 9.55
N VAL A 86 -7.46 -32.88 9.56
CA VAL A 86 -7.70 -31.43 9.62
C VAL A 86 -7.68 -30.87 8.20
N VAL A 87 -8.69 -30.06 7.86
CA VAL A 87 -8.82 -29.39 6.56
C VAL A 87 -8.04 -28.08 6.58
N TYR A 88 -7.01 -27.99 5.75
CA TYR A 88 -6.20 -26.79 5.53
C TYR A 88 -6.58 -26.14 4.20
N GLN A 89 -6.53 -24.80 4.15
CA GLN A 89 -6.66 -24.02 2.93
C GLN A 89 -5.28 -23.53 2.50
N ARG A 90 -4.90 -23.78 1.24
CA ARG A 90 -3.66 -23.24 0.69
C ARG A 90 -3.84 -21.75 0.40
N SER A 91 -2.78 -20.95 0.51
CA SER A 91 -2.87 -19.53 0.18
C SER A 91 -2.83 -19.27 -1.33
N HIS A 92 -3.34 -18.13 -1.78
CA HIS A 92 -3.23 -17.66 -3.17
C HIS A 92 -1.78 -17.62 -3.67
N ARG A 93 -0.81 -17.34 -2.79
CA ARG A 93 0.62 -17.43 -3.06
C ARG A 93 1.04 -18.86 -3.42
N SER A 94 0.58 -19.84 -2.65
CA SER A 94 0.91 -21.25 -2.85
C SER A 94 0.24 -21.84 -4.10
N THR A 95 -0.93 -21.34 -4.48
CA THR A 95 -1.70 -21.87 -5.60
C THR A 95 -1.50 -21.09 -6.89
N LEU A 96 -0.85 -19.92 -6.82
CA LEU A 96 -0.68 -18.96 -7.92
C LEU A 96 -2.01 -18.50 -8.55
N SER A 97 -3.13 -18.70 -7.85
CA SER A 97 -4.47 -18.41 -8.39
C SER A 97 -4.71 -16.91 -8.64
N MET A 98 -3.94 -16.05 -7.98
CA MET A 98 -3.90 -14.61 -8.24
C MET A 98 -3.56 -14.28 -9.70
N ASN A 99 -2.69 -15.09 -10.33
CA ASN A 99 -2.20 -14.82 -11.69
C ASN A 99 -3.32 -14.78 -12.73
N THR A 100 -4.43 -15.49 -12.48
CA THR A 100 -5.62 -15.46 -13.35
C THR A 100 -6.23 -14.07 -13.47
N PHE A 101 -6.17 -13.26 -12.41
CA PHE A 101 -6.81 -11.94 -12.36
C PHE A 101 -5.83 -10.80 -12.59
N MET A 102 -4.52 -11.06 -12.51
CA MET A 102 -3.48 -10.04 -12.69
C MET A 102 -3.59 -9.22 -13.99
N PRO A 103 -3.96 -9.79 -15.16
CA PRO A 103 -4.16 -9.00 -16.37
C PRO A 103 -5.16 -7.85 -16.19
N ASP A 104 -6.29 -8.11 -15.53
CA ASP A 104 -7.35 -7.10 -15.31
C ASP A 104 -6.88 -5.98 -14.38
N TYR A 105 -6.11 -6.32 -13.35
CA TYR A 105 -5.52 -5.32 -12.44
C TYR A 105 -4.45 -4.47 -13.15
N ASN A 106 -3.62 -5.10 -14.00
CA ASN A 106 -2.63 -4.38 -14.79
C ASN A 106 -3.29 -3.41 -15.77
N GLU A 107 -4.32 -3.86 -16.48
CA GLU A 107 -5.10 -3.04 -17.40
C GLU A 107 -5.73 -1.83 -16.68
N LEU A 108 -6.38 -2.06 -15.55
CA LEU A 108 -6.96 -0.99 -14.74
C LEU A 108 -5.90 0.03 -14.31
N MET A 109 -4.73 -0.43 -13.85
CA MET A 109 -3.64 0.47 -13.44
C MET A 109 -3.08 1.28 -14.61
N CYS A 110 -2.97 0.68 -15.81
CA CYS A 110 -2.59 1.40 -17.03
C CYS A 110 -3.59 2.51 -17.38
N ILE A 111 -4.89 2.20 -17.41
CA ILE A 111 -5.96 3.17 -17.70
C ILE A 111 -5.91 4.35 -16.71
N LEU A 112 -5.72 4.06 -15.43
CA LEU A 112 -5.63 5.09 -14.39
C LEU A 112 -4.37 5.95 -14.53
N ALA A 113 -3.23 5.34 -14.88
CA ALA A 113 -1.99 6.06 -15.12
C ALA A 113 -2.10 6.99 -16.34
N GLU A 114 -2.69 6.53 -17.44
CA GLU A 114 -2.96 7.35 -18.63
C GLU A 114 -3.85 8.54 -18.29
N THR A 115 -4.90 8.32 -17.49
CA THR A 115 -5.81 9.38 -17.05
C THR A 115 -5.13 10.42 -16.15
N ALA A 116 -4.00 10.06 -15.53
CA ALA A 116 -3.23 10.91 -14.63
C ALA A 116 -1.97 11.53 -15.25
N SER A 117 -1.73 11.28 -16.54
CA SER A 117 -0.48 11.59 -17.27
C SER A 117 -0.07 13.06 -17.32
N ASP A 118 -0.99 13.99 -17.07
CA ASP A 118 -0.68 15.43 -16.99
C ASP A 118 0.15 15.80 -15.75
N GLU A 119 0.22 14.92 -14.75
CA GLU A 119 0.97 15.14 -13.51
C GLU A 119 2.03 14.03 -13.35
N GLU A 120 3.17 14.37 -12.75
CA GLU A 120 4.26 13.42 -12.47
C GLU A 120 3.89 12.45 -11.33
N ILE A 121 2.85 11.66 -11.54
CA ILE A 121 2.39 10.64 -10.60
C ILE A 121 3.02 9.32 -10.99
N GLU A 122 3.75 8.76 -10.05
CA GLU A 122 4.36 7.45 -10.21
C GLU A 122 3.35 6.35 -9.87
N PHE A 123 3.13 5.40 -10.77
CA PHE A 123 2.32 4.21 -10.49
C PHE A 123 3.22 3.00 -10.29
N ARG A 124 2.96 2.23 -9.23
CA ARG A 124 3.66 0.97 -8.96
C ARG A 124 2.68 -0.12 -8.54
N ILE A 125 3.00 -1.34 -8.94
CA ILE A 125 2.38 -2.54 -8.38
C ILE A 125 3.46 -3.22 -7.53
N THR A 126 3.14 -3.51 -6.28
CA THR A 126 4.04 -4.17 -5.32
C THR A 126 3.32 -5.33 -4.64
N ARG A 127 4.05 -6.13 -3.85
CA ARG A 127 3.46 -7.17 -3.01
C ARG A 127 3.38 -6.69 -1.56
N GLN A 128 2.38 -7.20 -0.84
CA GLN A 128 2.23 -6.97 0.60
C GLN A 128 3.53 -7.27 1.37
N GLU A 129 4.28 -8.30 0.96
CA GLU A 129 5.56 -8.63 1.59
C GLU A 129 6.60 -7.52 1.49
N ASP A 130 6.63 -6.80 0.37
CA ASP A 130 7.57 -5.70 0.15
C ASP A 130 7.15 -4.47 0.99
N LEU A 131 5.85 -4.19 1.05
CA LEU A 131 5.29 -3.16 1.94
C LEU A 131 5.63 -3.44 3.40
N LEU A 132 5.50 -4.69 3.85
CA LEU A 132 5.78 -5.09 5.23
C LEU A 132 7.27 -5.04 5.58
N ARG A 133 8.17 -5.03 4.58
CA ARG A 133 9.61 -4.83 4.77
C ARG A 133 10.00 -3.36 4.89
N CYS A 134 9.12 -2.42 4.55
CA CYS A 134 9.39 -1.00 4.72
C CYS A 134 9.62 -0.67 6.22
N PRO A 135 10.76 -0.04 6.59
CA PRO A 135 11.10 0.25 8.00
C PRO A 135 10.01 1.00 8.78
N THR A 136 9.33 1.94 8.11
CA THR A 136 8.24 2.74 8.70
C THR A 136 7.03 1.87 9.04
N VAL A 137 6.65 0.96 8.13
CA VAL A 137 5.52 0.03 8.32
C VAL A 137 5.85 -1.00 9.42
N LYS A 138 7.08 -1.52 9.42
CA LYS A 138 7.57 -2.45 10.44
C LYS A 138 7.50 -1.85 11.84
N THR A 139 7.92 -0.60 12.01
CA THR A 139 7.90 0.12 13.29
C THR A 139 6.46 0.29 13.80
N ALA A 140 5.53 0.73 12.94
CA ALA A 140 4.12 0.90 13.31
C ALA A 140 3.45 -0.41 13.78
N ARG A 141 3.81 -1.55 13.17
CA ARG A 141 3.33 -2.88 13.60
C ARG A 141 3.88 -3.27 14.98
N GLY A 142 5.15 -2.97 15.25
CA GLY A 142 5.78 -3.21 16.56
C GLY A 142 5.09 -2.45 17.70
N TYR A 143 4.70 -1.19 17.45
CA TYR A 143 3.91 -0.40 18.39
C TYR A 143 2.54 -1.03 18.71
N ASN A 144 1.86 -1.59 17.71
CA ASN A 144 0.56 -2.26 17.89
C ASN A 144 0.65 -3.65 18.56
N GLN A 145 1.82 -4.30 18.53
CA GLN A 145 2.03 -5.57 19.24
C GLN A 145 2.42 -5.36 20.71
N GLY A 146 3.21 -4.33 21.03
CA GLY A 146 3.56 -3.98 22.41
C GLY A 146 2.39 -3.40 23.22
N SER A 147 1.34 -2.92 22.58
CA SER A 147 0.12 -2.41 23.24
C SER A 147 -0.95 -3.50 23.48
N ARG A 148 -0.77 -4.72 22.95
CA ARG A 148 -1.65 -5.87 23.19
C ARG A 148 -1.20 -6.79 24.32
N SER A 149 -0.02 -6.59 24.89
CA SER A 149 0.57 -7.48 25.92
C SER A 149 0.26 -7.11 27.37
N ASN A 150 -0.58 -6.11 27.66
CA ASN A 150 -0.87 -5.64 29.03
C ASN A 150 -2.27 -6.05 29.55
N GLY A 151 -2.80 -7.20 29.13
CA GLY A 151 -4.17 -7.58 29.45
C GLY A 151 -4.42 -9.07 29.63
N SER A 152 -3.59 -9.76 30.42
CA SER A 152 -3.96 -11.06 30.99
C SER A 152 -2.97 -11.51 32.08
N ASP A 153 -3.03 -10.87 33.24
CA ASP A 153 -2.58 -11.46 34.50
C ASP A 153 -3.64 -11.15 35.56
N VAL A 154 -4.77 -11.88 35.48
CA VAL A 154 -5.66 -12.05 36.62
C VAL A 154 -5.34 -13.43 37.17
N LYS A 155 -4.49 -13.44 38.21
CA LYS A 155 -4.34 -14.61 39.08
C LYS A 155 -5.70 -14.86 39.74
N SER A 156 -6.32 -15.97 39.43
CA SER A 156 -7.41 -16.54 40.22
C SER A 156 -6.79 -17.14 41.49
N GLU A 157 -6.84 -16.39 42.58
CA GLU A 157 -6.86 -16.97 43.93
C GLU A 157 -8.33 -17.25 44.29
N GLU A 158 -8.67 -18.54 44.35
CA GLU A 158 -9.57 -19.16 45.34
C GLU A 158 -9.48 -20.69 45.24
#